data_AF-A0A6V8LN48-F1
#
_entry.id   AF-A0A6V8LN48-F1
#
_cell.length_a   1.000
_cell.length_b   1.000
_cell.length_c   1.000
_cell.angle_alpha   90.00
_cell.angle_beta   90.00
_cell.angle_gamma   90.00
#
_symmetry.space_group_name_H-M   'P 1'
#
loop_
_entity.id
_entity.type
_entity.pdbx_description
1 polymer ?
#
loop_
_entity_poly.entity_id
_entity_poly.type
_entity_poly.pdbx_seq_one_letter_code
_entity_poly.pdbx_strand_id
1 'polypeptide(L)'
;MRKTVFPLAAFALLALLAFSPAALAAGPVHKVTVSGEHGNLVGKIEEDAPRTYSFTGSFTLAAASKPRFASGGFKLVLVFYRDGVKVDEVQTPMRQVGSMYVTERFHFRLCCEFTRVGYELR
;
A
#
# COMPACT_ATOMS: atom_id res chain seq x y z
N MET A 1 -76.14 -4.03 14.32
CA MET A 1 -75.32 -4.47 13.18
C MET A 1 -74.80 -3.27 12.40
N ARG A 2 -73.52 -2.88 12.56
CA ARG A 2 -72.67 -2.25 11.53
C ARG A 2 -71.27 -2.04 12.09
N LYS A 3 -70.29 -2.25 11.22
CA LYS A 3 -68.91 -2.69 11.48
C LYS A 3 -68.04 -1.54 12.02
N THR A 4 -67.27 -1.83 13.06
CA THR A 4 -66.09 -1.06 13.46
C THR A 4 -65.01 -1.22 12.40
N VAL A 5 -64.51 -0.09 11.87
CA VAL A 5 -63.42 -0.06 10.90
C VAL A 5 -62.15 0.32 11.66
N PHE A 6 -61.25 -0.65 11.83
CA PHE A 6 -59.87 -0.40 12.24
C PHE A 6 -59.03 -0.18 10.96
N PRO A 7 -58.33 0.94 10.78
CA PRO A 7 -57.26 1.00 9.80
C PRO A 7 -56.02 0.34 10.42
N LEU A 8 -55.93 -0.98 10.23
CA LEU A 8 -54.72 -1.77 10.40
C LEU A 8 -53.89 -1.58 9.12
N ALA A 9 -53.00 -0.59 9.11
CA ALA A 9 -52.02 -0.42 8.03
C ALA A 9 -50.71 0.18 8.58
N ALA A 10 -50.19 -0.43 9.63
CA ALA A 10 -48.76 -0.37 9.93
C ALA A 10 -48.03 -1.25 8.91
N PHE A 11 -47.94 -0.80 7.66
CA PHE A 11 -46.96 -1.36 6.73
C PHE A 11 -45.60 -0.82 7.15
N ALA A 12 -44.95 -1.61 8.00
CA ALA A 12 -43.56 -1.47 8.37
C ALA A 12 -42.74 -1.23 7.09
N LEU A 13 -42.19 -0.03 7.01
CA LEU A 13 -41.17 0.32 6.03
C LEU A 13 -40.02 -0.65 6.27
N LEU A 14 -39.93 -1.68 5.42
CA LEU A 14 -38.88 -2.66 5.44
C LEU A 14 -37.57 -1.91 5.21
N ALA A 15 -36.83 -1.66 6.30
CA ALA A 15 -35.49 -1.14 6.26
C ALA A 15 -34.63 -2.17 5.52
N LEU A 16 -34.54 -2.02 4.21
CA LEU A 16 -33.46 -2.54 3.39
C LEU A 16 -32.18 -1.85 3.89
N LEU A 17 -31.64 -2.38 4.97
CA LEU A 17 -30.21 -2.37 5.26
C LEU A 17 -29.55 -3.09 4.09
N ALA A 18 -29.41 -2.37 2.98
CA ALA A 18 -28.48 -2.70 1.93
C ALA A 18 -27.10 -2.62 2.56
N PHE A 19 -26.70 -3.77 3.08
CA PHE A 19 -25.35 -4.19 3.38
C PHE A 19 -24.43 -3.58 2.33
N SER A 20 -23.84 -2.44 2.65
CA SER A 20 -22.86 -1.78 1.78
C SER A 20 -21.55 -2.53 2.03
N PRO A 21 -21.09 -3.39 1.11
CA PRO A 21 -19.81 -4.04 1.29
C PRO A 21 -18.74 -2.99 0.97
N ALA A 22 -17.78 -2.84 1.88
CA ALA A 22 -16.53 -2.14 1.64
C ALA A 22 -16.66 -0.63 1.34
N ALA A 23 -17.08 0.14 2.34
CA ALA A 23 -16.28 1.31 2.66
C ALA A 23 -14.95 0.80 3.25
N LEU A 24 -14.06 0.33 2.35
CA LEU A 24 -12.68 0.04 2.69
C LEU A 24 -12.13 1.36 3.21
N ALA A 25 -12.03 1.48 4.52
CA ALA A 25 -11.45 2.65 5.15
C ALA A 25 -10.09 2.85 4.49
N ALA A 26 -9.94 3.91 3.70
CA ALA A 26 -8.65 4.28 3.15
C ALA A 26 -7.72 4.46 4.35
N GLY A 27 -6.83 3.49 4.57
CA GLY A 27 -5.95 3.49 5.71
C GLY A 27 -4.93 4.63 5.62
N PRO A 28 -4.06 4.77 6.62
CA PRO A 28 -3.01 5.78 6.60
C PRO A 28 -2.18 5.68 5.31
N VAL A 29 -1.91 6.84 4.71
CA VAL A 29 -1.03 6.98 3.54
C VAL A 29 0.34 7.47 4.01
N HIS A 30 1.34 6.62 3.87
CA HIS A 30 2.73 6.91 4.20
C HIS A 30 3.47 7.37 2.95
N LYS A 31 3.85 8.66 2.90
CA LYS A 31 4.73 9.18 1.84
C LYS A 31 6.15 8.68 2.07
N VAL A 32 6.75 8.07 1.06
CA VAL A 32 8.11 7.53 1.11
C VAL A 32 9.00 8.42 0.26
N THR A 33 9.97 9.08 0.91
CA THR A 33 11.05 9.80 0.23
C THR A 33 12.34 9.40 0.92
N VAL A 34 13.14 8.55 0.27
CA VAL A 34 14.39 8.02 0.82
C VAL A 34 15.51 8.26 -0.18
N SER A 35 16.44 9.11 0.19
CA SER A 35 17.71 9.29 -0.52
C SER A 35 18.77 8.40 0.11
N GLY A 36 19.52 7.69 -0.73
CA GLY A 36 20.62 6.84 -0.29
C GLY A 36 21.75 6.84 -1.30
N GLU A 37 22.82 6.10 -0.99
CA GLU A 37 24.04 6.05 -1.79
C GLU A 37 23.79 5.67 -3.26
N HIS A 38 22.82 4.79 -3.51
CA HIS A 38 22.57 4.24 -4.84
C HIS A 38 21.45 4.96 -5.61
N GLY A 39 20.81 5.97 -5.00
CA GLY A 39 19.70 6.65 -5.66
C GLY A 39 18.63 7.16 -4.70
N ASN A 40 17.53 7.57 -5.31
CA ASN A 40 16.40 8.16 -4.62
C ASN A 40 15.15 7.31 -4.87
N LEU A 41 14.53 6.86 -3.78
CA LEU A 41 13.22 6.23 -3.78
C LEU A 41 12.16 7.28 -3.43
N VAL A 42 11.16 7.42 -4.28
CA VAL A 42 10.01 8.29 -4.06
C VAL A 42 8.73 7.50 -4.31
N GLY A 43 7.78 7.53 -3.39
CA GLY A 43 6.53 6.81 -3.55
C GLY A 43 5.56 7.02 -2.42
N LYS A 44 4.54 6.17 -2.38
CA LYS A 44 3.54 6.12 -1.34
C LYS A 44 3.26 4.67 -0.96
N ILE A 45 3.01 4.45 0.32
CA ILE A 45 2.50 3.20 0.87
C ILE A 45 1.12 3.49 1.45
N GLU A 46 0.10 2.80 0.96
CA GLU A 46 -1.28 2.94 1.40
C GLU A 46 -1.67 1.67 2.16
N GLU A 47 -2.20 1.79 3.37
CA GLU A 47 -2.78 0.64 4.07
C GLU A 47 -4.17 0.35 3.49
N ASP A 48 -4.29 -0.75 2.75
CA ASP A 48 -5.56 -1.17 2.13
C ASP A 48 -6.46 -1.90 3.15
N ALA A 49 -5.85 -2.59 4.11
CA ALA A 49 -6.50 -3.31 5.21
C ALA A 49 -5.47 -3.52 6.34
N PRO A 50 -5.87 -3.93 7.56
CA PRO A 50 -4.92 -4.13 8.65
C PRO A 50 -3.71 -4.99 8.25
N ARG A 51 -2.51 -4.41 8.28
CA ARG A 51 -1.21 -5.02 7.89
C ARG A 51 -1.08 -5.37 6.40
N THR A 52 -2.00 -4.93 5.56
CA THR A 52 -1.99 -5.10 4.10
C THR A 52 -1.76 -3.75 3.47
N TYR A 53 -0.69 -3.64 2.71
CA TYR A 53 -0.23 -2.38 2.16
C TYR A 53 -0.07 -2.48 0.65
N SER A 54 -0.19 -1.34 -0.02
CA SER A 54 0.18 -1.19 -1.42
C SER A 54 1.24 -0.13 -1.58
N PHE A 55 2.26 -0.42 -2.39
CA PHE A 55 3.29 0.54 -2.76
C PHE A 55 3.14 0.95 -4.23
N THR A 56 3.21 2.26 -4.46
CA THR A 56 3.35 2.86 -5.79
C THR A 56 4.47 3.89 -5.72
N GLY A 57 5.42 3.83 -6.64
CA GLY A 57 6.55 4.75 -6.61
C GLY A 57 7.54 4.56 -7.75
N SER A 58 8.60 5.35 -7.68
CA SER A 58 9.73 5.31 -8.58
C SER A 58 11.05 5.33 -7.80
N PHE A 59 12.04 4.66 -8.36
CA PHE A 59 13.42 4.68 -7.92
C PHE A 59 14.29 5.22 -9.04
N THR A 60 15.08 6.24 -8.73
CA THR A 60 16.04 6.85 -9.67
C THR A 60 17.45 6.52 -9.21
N LEU A 61 18.17 5.76 -10.02
CA LEU A 61 19.60 5.45 -9.78
C LEU A 61 20.43 6.73 -9.83
N ALA A 62 21.36 6.88 -8.89
CA ALA A 62 22.33 7.98 -8.97
C ALA A 62 23.31 7.70 -10.12
N ALA A 63 23.69 8.73 -10.88
CA ALA A 63 24.57 8.57 -12.05
C ALA A 63 25.96 7.98 -11.70
N ALA A 64 26.44 8.26 -10.49
CA ALA A 64 27.70 7.73 -9.97
C ALA A 64 27.56 6.31 -9.37
N SER A 65 26.36 5.91 -8.98
CA SER A 65 26.08 4.54 -8.58
C SER A 65 25.83 3.73 -9.85
N LYS A 66 26.90 3.22 -10.45
CA LYS A 66 26.83 1.93 -11.13
C LYS A 66 27.07 0.88 -10.06
N PRO A 67 26.04 0.47 -9.31
CA PRO A 67 26.23 -0.66 -8.42
C PRO A 67 26.75 -1.82 -9.28
N ARG A 68 27.81 -2.48 -8.79
CA ARG A 68 28.54 -3.55 -9.50
C ARG A 68 27.69 -4.82 -9.56
N PHE A 69 26.46 -4.72 -10.03
CA PHE A 69 25.61 -5.87 -10.27
C PHE A 69 26.13 -6.58 -11.52
N ALA A 70 26.46 -7.85 -11.35
CA ALA A 70 26.96 -8.70 -12.41
C ALA A 70 25.89 -8.84 -13.51
N SER A 71 25.93 -8.00 -14.54
CA SER A 71 25.24 -8.12 -15.85
C SER A 71 23.72 -8.42 -15.90
N GLY A 72 23.04 -8.62 -14.77
CA GLY A 72 21.67 -9.14 -14.70
C GLY A 72 20.62 -8.17 -14.15
N GLY A 73 20.99 -6.91 -13.92
CA GLY A 73 20.13 -5.94 -13.25
C GLY A 73 20.17 -6.09 -11.71
N PHE A 74 19.32 -5.33 -11.03
CA PHE A 74 19.20 -5.33 -9.57
C PHE A 74 17.74 -5.42 -9.14
N LYS A 75 17.56 -5.83 -7.89
CA LYS A 75 16.27 -5.90 -7.23
C LYS A 75 16.18 -4.79 -6.19
N LEU A 76 15.14 -3.95 -6.31
CA LEU A 76 14.80 -3.00 -5.24
C LEU A 76 14.07 -3.77 -4.13
N VAL A 77 14.59 -3.69 -2.91
CA VAL A 77 13.96 -4.25 -1.72
C VAL A 77 13.56 -3.10 -0.81
N LEU A 78 12.28 -3.00 -0.47
CA LEU A 78 11.80 -2.13 0.58
C LEU A 78 12.10 -2.78 1.93
N VAL A 79 12.76 -2.04 2.81
CA VAL A 79 13.11 -2.52 4.15
C VAL A 79 12.29 -1.74 5.16
N PHE A 80 11.54 -2.46 5.99
CA PHE A 80 10.63 -1.89 6.97
C PHE A 80 11.27 -1.95 8.35
N TYR A 81 11.15 -0.85 9.09
CA TYR A 81 11.73 -0.70 10.41
C TYR A 81 10.65 -0.31 11.43
N ARG A 82 10.78 -0.85 12.64
CA ARG A 82 10.04 -0.45 13.83
C ARG A 82 11.03 -0.15 14.94
N ASP A 83 10.95 1.03 15.52
CA ASP A 83 11.82 1.47 16.61
C ASP A 83 13.33 1.30 16.30
N GLY A 84 13.70 1.51 15.02
CA GLY A 84 15.06 1.35 14.52
C GLY A 84 15.49 -0.08 14.19
N VAL A 85 14.67 -1.08 14.49
CA VAL A 85 14.92 -2.49 14.18
C VAL A 85 14.23 -2.87 12.88
N LYS A 86 14.95 -3.57 12.00
CA LYS A 86 14.39 -4.13 10.77
C LYS A 86 13.40 -5.23 11.11
N VAL A 87 12.16 -5.08 10.65
CA VAL A 87 11.07 -6.03 10.93
C VAL A 87 10.66 -6.85 9.72
N ASP A 88 10.77 -6.29 8.52
CA ASP A 88 10.32 -6.96 7.30
C ASP A 88 11.05 -6.43 6.06
N GLU A 89 11.01 -7.22 4.99
CA GLU A 89 11.56 -6.86 3.69
C GLU A 89 10.69 -7.35 2.56
N VAL A 90 10.48 -6.48 1.58
CA VAL A 90 9.66 -6.82 0.44
C VAL A 90 10.37 -6.44 -0.84
N GLN A 91 10.58 -7.44 -1.70
CA GLN A 91 11.09 -7.21 -3.04
C GLN A 91 10.01 -6.51 -3.86
N THR A 92 10.34 -5.37 -4.42
CA THR A 92 9.40 -4.59 -5.23
C THR A 92 9.55 -4.99 -6.71
N PRO A 93 8.44 -5.32 -7.39
CA PRO A 93 8.46 -5.49 -8.83
C PRO A 93 8.67 -4.12 -9.48
N MET A 94 9.76 -3.98 -10.23
CA MET A 94 10.13 -2.74 -10.90
C MET A 94 10.13 -2.93 -12.41
N ARG A 95 9.59 -1.96 -13.15
CA ARG A 95 9.77 -1.83 -14.59
C ARG A 95 10.69 -0.65 -14.87
N GLN A 96 11.71 -0.85 -15.70
CA GLN A 96 12.57 0.24 -16.14
C GLN A 96 11.84 1.09 -17.19
N VAL A 97 11.84 2.41 -16.98
CA VAL A 97 11.31 3.44 -17.88
C VAL A 97 12.38 4.53 -18.02
N GLY A 98 13.16 4.48 -19.10
CA GLY A 98 14.34 5.35 -19.27
C GLY A 98 15.40 5.06 -18.20
N SER A 99 15.78 6.08 -17.44
CA SER A 99 16.73 5.98 -16.31
C SER A 99 16.05 5.72 -14.95
N MET A 100 14.74 5.56 -14.93
CA MET A 100 13.96 5.34 -13.72
C MET A 100 13.44 3.90 -13.67
N TYR A 101 13.20 3.43 -12.46
CA TYR A 101 12.54 2.16 -12.18
C TYR A 101 11.21 2.49 -11.53
N VAL A 102 10.09 2.02 -12.07
CA VAL A 102 8.75 2.41 -11.63
C VAL A 102 7.95 1.17 -11.22
N THR A 103 7.13 1.33 -10.19
CA THR A 103 6.15 0.35 -9.70
C THR A 103 4.77 0.98 -9.73
N GLU A 104 3.86 0.40 -10.51
CA GLU A 104 2.52 0.95 -10.76
C GLU A 104 1.60 0.79 -9.53
N ARG A 105 1.43 -0.42 -9.01
CA ARG A 105 0.88 -0.70 -7.68
C ARG A 105 1.23 -2.13 -7.32
N PHE A 106 1.78 -2.34 -6.15
CA PHE A 106 2.17 -3.66 -5.69
C PHE A 106 1.69 -3.87 -4.25
N HIS A 107 0.89 -4.91 -4.05
CA HIS A 107 0.33 -5.24 -2.74
C HIS A 107 1.22 -6.24 -2.01
N PHE A 108 1.41 -6.00 -0.72
CA PHE A 108 2.17 -6.87 0.16
C PHE A 108 1.57 -6.84 1.57
N ARG A 109 1.96 -7.83 2.37
CA ARG A 109 1.55 -7.94 3.75
C ARG A 109 2.78 -7.87 4.63
N LEU A 110 2.70 -7.08 5.70
CA LEU A 110 3.77 -7.02 6.69
C LEU A 110 3.42 -7.88 7.90
N CYS A 111 4.43 -8.46 8.53
CA CYS A 111 4.25 -9.20 9.78
C CYS A 111 3.73 -8.30 10.93
N CYS A 112 4.13 -7.03 10.94
CA CYS A 112 3.79 -6.05 11.96
C CYS A 112 3.78 -4.61 11.42
N GLU A 113 3.34 -3.67 12.27
CA GLU A 113 3.39 -2.24 12.00
C GLU A 113 4.83 -1.74 11.90
N PHE A 114 5.05 -0.70 11.10
CA PHE A 114 6.34 -0.07 10.87
C PHE A 114 6.29 1.43 11.19
N THR A 115 7.43 2.02 11.54
CA THR A 115 7.58 3.45 11.77
C THR A 115 8.44 4.13 10.71
N ARG A 116 9.27 3.37 10.01
CA ARG A 116 10.17 3.88 8.96
C ARG A 116 10.33 2.88 7.82
N VAL A 117 10.57 3.41 6.63
CA VAL A 117 10.90 2.66 5.42
C VAL A 117 12.28 3.08 4.92
N GLY A 118 13.06 2.11 4.48
CA GLY A 118 14.30 2.28 3.72
C GLY A 118 14.28 1.45 2.45
N TYR A 119 15.39 1.44 1.73
CA TYR A 119 15.56 0.58 0.57
C TYR A 119 16.95 -0.06 0.57
N GLU A 120 17.04 -1.22 -0.08
CA GLU A 120 18.28 -1.88 -0.44
C GLU A 120 18.24 -2.26 -1.92
N LEU A 121 19.42 -2.31 -2.54
CA LEU A 121 19.58 -2.88 -3.87
C LEU A 121 20.32 -4.22 -3.74
N ARG A 122 19.75 -5.29 -4.30
CA ARG A 122 20.31 -6.65 -4.26
C ARG A 122 20.50 -7.23 -5.65
#